data_AF-A0A507DQR0-F1
#
_entry.id   AF-A0A507DQR0-F1
#
_cell.length_a   1.000
_cell.length_b   1.000
_cell.length_c   1.000
_cell.angle_alpha   90.00
_cell.angle_beta   90.00
_cell.angle_gamma   90.00
#
_symmetry.space_group_name_H-M   'P 1'
#
loop_
_entity.id
_entity.type
_entity.pdbx_description
1 polymer ?
#
loop_
_entity_poly.entity_id
_entity_poly.type
_entity_poly.pdbx_seq_one_letter_code
_entity_poly.pdbx_strand_id
1 'polypeptide(L)'
;MSEQASEAVSLFLGNSAAVTQTVACSGGVNNFVFYVDVQQQPHSQTLTRLVLRIYNNGGSEDKVLFEHFIPSSIDSTKLSFAIPVPIKDSSNSTFVQLKSGAHAALFPLIPGQLPKLKHAKSIGHASGQLSLALSAIQVPESMHIPTPPYHNLYAAHPSAKDSRTFLAFTAKLDFEPVRETINFLCARIAQMEERIKHLLSLNFPTQLIHGDLHYDNVLCDMSTGKVQGLLDFEFCAMDWRAMELAICLSKYAGEMPDPF
;
A
#
# COMPACT_ATOMS: atom_id res chain seq x y z
N MET A 1 7.82 -21.24 6.11
CA MET A 1 6.65 -20.38 6.42
C MET A 1 6.24 -20.43 7.89
N SER A 2 5.74 -21.55 8.42
CA SER A 2 5.39 -21.65 9.85
C SER A 2 6.55 -21.26 10.79
N GLU A 3 7.79 -21.62 10.42
CA GLU A 3 9.00 -21.24 11.16
C GLU A 3 9.27 -19.73 11.16
N GLN A 4 9.22 -19.07 10.00
CA GLN A 4 9.38 -17.61 9.90
C GLN A 4 8.27 -16.85 10.62
N ALA A 5 7.03 -17.36 10.59
CA ALA A 5 5.93 -16.76 11.33
C ALA A 5 6.14 -16.88 12.84
N SER A 6 6.59 -18.05 13.31
CA SER A 6 6.91 -18.28 14.73
C SER A 6 8.09 -17.42 15.18
N GLU A 7 9.12 -17.29 14.34
CA GLU A 7 10.27 -16.41 14.58
C GLU A 7 9.85 -14.95 14.65
N ALA A 8 9.08 -14.44 13.69
CA ALA A 8 8.61 -13.06 13.70
C ALA A 8 7.81 -12.78 14.98
N VAL A 9 6.85 -13.66 15.31
CA VAL A 9 6.00 -13.51 16.49
C VAL A 9 6.81 -13.54 17.79
N SER A 10 7.81 -14.41 17.92
CA SER A 10 8.64 -14.43 19.13
C SER A 10 9.51 -13.19 19.28
N LEU A 11 10.00 -12.61 18.18
CA LEU A 11 10.76 -11.36 18.20
C LEU A 11 9.89 -10.16 18.63
N PHE A 12 8.63 -10.11 18.23
CA PHE A 12 7.72 -9.02 18.61
C PHE A 12 7.10 -9.18 20.00
N LEU A 13 6.59 -10.38 20.30
CA LEU A 13 5.72 -10.63 21.47
C LEU A 13 6.41 -11.44 22.57
N GLY A 14 7.67 -11.83 22.35
CA GLY A 14 8.45 -12.64 23.27
C GLY A 14 8.16 -14.15 23.18
N ASN A 15 8.99 -14.95 23.84
CA ASN A 15 8.94 -16.41 23.77
C ASN A 15 7.71 -17.04 24.44
N SER A 16 6.93 -16.27 25.21
CA SER A 16 5.67 -16.74 25.81
C SER A 16 4.51 -16.74 24.82
N ALA A 17 4.62 -16.01 23.72
CA ALA A 17 3.63 -15.99 22.65
C ALA A 17 3.85 -17.17 21.70
N ALA A 18 2.80 -17.95 21.47
CA ALA A 18 2.84 -19.09 20.56
C ALA A 18 1.93 -18.85 19.35
N VAL A 19 2.45 -19.11 18.15
CA VAL A 19 1.64 -19.16 16.93
C VAL A 19 0.90 -20.50 16.91
N THR A 20 -0.43 -20.45 16.95
CA THR A 20 -1.27 -21.65 16.90
C THR A 20 -1.74 -21.97 15.50
N GLN A 21 -1.88 -20.95 14.64
CA GLN A 21 -2.28 -21.11 13.26
C GLN A 21 -1.66 -20.03 12.38
N THR A 22 -1.37 -20.38 11.13
CA THR A 22 -0.98 -19.42 10.09
C THR A 22 -1.78 -19.70 8.83
N VAL A 23 -2.39 -18.68 8.26
CA VAL A 23 -3.17 -18.75 7.02
C VAL A 23 -2.65 -17.69 6.06
N ALA A 24 -2.18 -18.10 4.89
CA ALA A 24 -1.76 -17.16 3.85
C ALA A 24 -2.96 -16.36 3.32
N CYS A 25 -2.78 -15.06 3.19
CA CYS A 25 -3.74 -14.20 2.51
C CYS A 25 -3.58 -14.36 0.99
N SER A 26 -4.68 -14.27 0.25
CA SER A 26 -4.66 -14.14 -1.21
C SER A 26 -4.69 -12.66 -1.60
N GLY A 27 -4.04 -12.29 -2.71
CA GLY A 27 -4.24 -10.98 -3.34
C GLY A 27 -3.18 -9.89 -3.11
N GLY A 28 -1.96 -10.24 -2.69
CA GLY A 28 -0.80 -9.33 -2.68
C GLY A 28 0.29 -9.82 -3.63
N VAL A 29 0.93 -8.92 -4.38
CA VAL A 29 1.99 -9.27 -5.35
C VAL A 29 3.40 -8.93 -4.85
N ASN A 30 3.53 -7.98 -3.91
CA ASN A 30 4.82 -7.47 -3.45
C ASN A 30 5.31 -8.11 -2.15
N ASN A 31 4.40 -8.47 -1.23
CA ASN A 31 4.72 -8.93 0.12
C ASN A 31 3.97 -10.24 0.43
N PHE A 32 4.55 -11.08 1.29
CA PHE A 32 3.85 -12.26 1.79
C PHE A 32 3.06 -11.88 3.04
N VAL A 33 1.74 -11.99 2.97
CA VAL A 33 0.82 -11.60 4.05
C VAL A 33 0.13 -12.84 4.61
N PHE A 34 0.07 -12.93 5.94
CA PHE A 34 -0.53 -14.05 6.65
C PHE A 34 -1.42 -13.54 7.78
N TYR A 35 -2.55 -14.22 7.99
CA TYR A 35 -3.20 -14.21 9.29
C TYR A 35 -2.47 -15.16 10.23
N VAL A 36 -2.12 -14.69 11.43
CA VAL A 36 -1.51 -15.50 12.47
C VAL A 36 -2.38 -15.44 13.72
N ASP A 37 -2.75 -16.61 14.24
CA ASP A 37 -3.42 -16.72 15.52
C ASP A 37 -2.38 -16.92 16.60
N VAL A 38 -2.38 -16.01 17.57
CA VAL A 38 -1.39 -15.96 18.65
C VAL A 38 -2.05 -16.18 19.99
N GLN A 39 -1.47 -17.09 20.76
CA GLN A 39 -1.77 -17.30 22.17
C GLN A 39 -0.69 -16.59 23.01
N GLN A 40 -1.03 -15.48 23.68
CA GLN A 40 -0.05 -14.67 24.42
C GLN A 40 0.38 -15.27 25.76
N GLN A 41 -0.42 -16.19 26.33
CA GLN A 41 -0.09 -16.88 27.58
C GLN A 41 -0.39 -18.38 27.49
N PRO A 42 0.46 -19.26 28.05
CA PRO A 42 0.33 -20.73 27.94
C PRO A 42 -1.02 -21.30 28.43
N HIS A 43 -1.72 -20.58 29.30
CA HIS A 43 -2.99 -21.01 29.88
C HIS A 43 -4.20 -20.20 29.37
N SER A 44 -4.00 -19.22 28.49
CA SER A 44 -5.10 -18.43 27.92
C SER A 44 -5.78 -19.21 26.81
N GLN A 45 -7.10 -19.37 26.87
CA GLN A 45 -7.88 -19.91 25.75
C GLN A 45 -8.18 -18.86 24.67
N THR A 46 -7.89 -17.58 24.95
CA THR A 46 -8.14 -16.48 24.00
C THR A 46 -7.01 -16.38 23.00
N LEU A 47 -7.35 -16.57 21.72
CA LEU A 47 -6.46 -16.33 20.59
C LEU A 47 -6.65 -14.90 20.09
N THR A 48 -5.55 -14.24 19.78
CA THR A 48 -5.56 -12.95 19.08
C THR A 48 -5.13 -13.19 17.63
N ARG A 49 -5.99 -12.84 16.68
CA ARG A 49 -5.62 -12.87 15.27
C ARG A 49 -4.91 -11.57 14.88
N LEU A 50 -3.71 -11.71 14.33
CA LEU A 50 -2.89 -10.61 13.82
C LEU A 50 -2.63 -10.80 12.31
N VAL A 51 -2.13 -9.75 11.68
CA VAL A 51 -1.62 -9.80 10.31
C VAL A 51 -0.10 -9.75 10.36
N LEU A 52 0.56 -10.77 9.83
CA LEU A 52 2.00 -10.82 9.61
C LEU A 52 2.30 -10.46 8.17
N ARG A 53 3.15 -9.47 7.96
CA ARG A 53 3.71 -9.10 6.65
C ARG A 53 5.19 -9.46 6.65
N ILE A 54 5.61 -10.27 5.68
CA ILE A 54 7.02 -10.52 5.37
C ILE A 54 7.33 -9.78 4.06
N TYR A 55 8.23 -8.80 4.14
CA TYR A 55 8.54 -7.92 3.03
C TYR A 55 9.38 -8.62 1.97
N ASN A 56 8.99 -8.46 0.71
CA ASN A 56 9.78 -8.86 -0.47
C ASN A 56 10.07 -7.63 -1.35
N ASN A 57 10.55 -6.57 -0.70
CA ASN A 57 10.80 -5.26 -1.30
C ASN A 57 12.25 -5.08 -1.82
N GLY A 58 12.97 -6.18 -2.06
CA GLY A 58 14.39 -6.17 -2.41
C GLY A 58 15.33 -5.84 -1.23
N GLY A 59 14.84 -5.93 0.01
CA GLY A 59 15.64 -5.67 1.22
C GLY A 59 15.78 -4.19 1.57
N SER A 60 14.94 -3.32 1.02
CA SER A 60 15.00 -1.87 1.27
C SER A 60 14.36 -1.54 2.62
N GLU A 61 15.19 -1.30 3.63
CA GLU A 61 14.76 -0.89 4.97
C GLU A 61 14.05 0.47 4.94
N ASP A 62 14.57 1.43 4.16
CA ASP A 62 13.99 2.77 3.99
C ASP A 62 12.53 2.75 3.56
N LYS A 63 12.15 1.79 2.70
CA LYS A 63 10.74 1.63 2.27
C LYS A 63 9.85 1.20 3.43
N VAL A 64 10.30 0.24 4.23
CA VAL A 64 9.55 -0.26 5.40
C VAL A 64 9.41 0.85 6.45
N LEU A 65 10.50 1.57 6.71
CA LEU A 65 10.51 2.69 7.65
C LEU A 65 9.54 3.80 7.22
N PHE A 66 9.56 4.17 5.95
CA PHE A 66 8.65 5.19 5.42
C PHE A 66 7.19 4.74 5.49
N GLU A 67 6.90 3.51 5.03
CA GLU A 67 5.56 2.92 5.11
C GLU A 67 5.02 2.94 6.56
N HIS A 68 5.84 2.58 7.54
CA HIS A 68 5.44 2.53 8.95
C HIS A 68 5.34 3.93 9.59
N PHE A 69 6.15 4.88 9.13
CA PHE A 69 6.14 6.25 9.62
C PHE A 69 4.81 6.95 9.34
N ILE A 70 4.23 6.74 8.15
CA ILE A 70 2.99 7.43 7.74
C ILE A 70 1.81 7.15 8.71
N PRO A 71 1.33 5.90 8.90
CA PRO A 71 0.20 5.64 9.79
C PRO A 71 0.54 5.94 11.26
N SER A 72 1.82 5.81 11.67
CA SER A 72 2.26 6.18 13.01
C SER A 72 2.24 7.69 13.28
N SER A 73 2.25 8.51 12.23
CA SER A 73 2.23 9.97 12.30
C SER A 73 0.81 10.56 12.23
N ILE A 74 -0.20 9.72 11.99
CA ILE A 74 -1.60 10.15 11.90
C ILE A 74 -2.27 10.04 13.28
N ASP A 75 -2.95 11.10 13.70
CA ASP A 75 -3.86 11.06 14.85
C ASP A 75 -5.12 10.26 14.49
N SER A 76 -5.06 8.95 14.74
CA SER A 76 -6.12 8.00 14.41
C SER A 76 -7.44 8.26 15.14
N THR A 77 -7.43 9.03 16.23
CA THR A 77 -8.66 9.40 16.97
C THR A 77 -9.58 10.32 16.16
N LYS A 78 -9.06 10.95 15.11
CA LYS A 78 -9.81 11.83 14.20
C LYS A 78 -10.36 11.11 12.98
N LEU A 79 -10.02 9.84 12.78
CA LEU A 79 -10.49 9.04 11.64
C LEU A 79 -11.75 8.25 12.01
N SER A 80 -12.68 8.11 11.07
CA SER A 80 -13.87 7.27 11.28
C SER A 80 -13.63 5.78 11.01
N PHE A 81 -12.39 5.41 10.69
CA PHE A 81 -11.91 4.08 10.27
C PHE A 81 -10.51 3.83 10.85
N ALA A 82 -10.08 2.57 10.84
CA ALA A 82 -8.73 2.17 11.26
C ALA A 82 -7.71 2.23 10.11
N ILE A 83 -6.44 2.38 10.47
CA ILE A 83 -5.28 2.26 9.57
C ILE A 83 -4.29 1.26 10.17
N PRO A 84 -3.49 0.55 9.36
CA PRO A 84 -2.56 -0.47 9.84
C PRO A 84 -1.34 0.18 10.51
N VAL A 85 -1.42 0.44 11.81
CA VAL A 85 -0.26 0.82 12.62
C VAL A 85 0.49 -0.45 13.03
N PRO A 86 1.79 -0.59 12.73
CA PRO A 86 2.55 -1.77 13.09
C PRO A 86 2.69 -1.90 14.62
N ILE A 87 2.59 -3.14 15.10
CA ILE A 87 2.91 -3.51 16.48
C ILE A 87 4.41 -3.29 16.67
N LYS A 88 4.77 -2.72 17.82
CA LYS A 88 6.17 -2.52 18.18
C LYS A 88 6.70 -3.69 18.99
N ASP A 89 7.96 -4.03 18.77
CA ASP A 89 8.68 -4.99 19.60
C ASP A 89 9.11 -4.35 20.95
N SER A 90 9.82 -5.14 21.76
CA SER A 90 10.37 -4.67 23.05
C SER A 90 11.42 -3.55 22.92
N SER A 91 12.01 -3.37 21.75
CA SER A 91 12.97 -2.30 21.44
C SER A 91 12.28 -1.05 20.84
N ASN A 92 10.95 -1.03 20.77
CA ASN A 92 10.13 0.01 20.15
C ASN A 92 10.32 0.13 18.62
N SER A 93 10.88 -0.91 17.98
CA SER A 93 10.96 -1.08 16.53
C SER A 93 9.64 -1.58 15.97
N THR A 94 9.32 -1.18 14.74
CA THR A 94 8.06 -1.54 14.04
C THR A 94 8.23 -2.70 13.05
N PHE A 95 9.46 -3.12 12.79
CA PHE A 95 9.81 -4.31 12.02
C PHE A 95 11.00 -5.03 12.64
N VAL A 96 11.17 -6.30 12.31
CA VAL A 96 12.31 -7.12 12.73
C VAL A 96 12.97 -7.75 11.50
N GLN A 97 14.26 -8.05 11.59
CA GLN A 97 14.95 -8.85 10.57
C GLN A 97 14.97 -10.32 10.99
N LEU A 98 14.44 -11.19 10.12
CA LEU A 98 14.45 -12.65 10.32
C LEU A 98 15.82 -13.23 9.99
N LYS A 99 16.10 -14.46 10.45
CA LYS A 99 17.31 -15.22 10.08
C LYS A 99 17.51 -15.37 8.57
N SER A 100 16.44 -15.36 7.79
CA SER A 100 16.51 -15.40 6.33
C SER A 100 16.99 -14.08 5.70
N GLY A 101 17.18 -13.03 6.49
CA GLY A 101 17.51 -11.67 6.05
C GLY A 101 16.30 -10.83 5.65
N ALA A 102 15.10 -11.41 5.61
CA ALA A 102 13.86 -10.71 5.28
C ALA A 102 13.37 -9.84 6.45
N HIS A 103 12.75 -8.71 6.15
CA HIS A 103 12.07 -7.90 7.15
C HIS A 103 10.64 -8.40 7.37
N ALA A 104 10.16 -8.36 8.61
CA ALA A 104 8.81 -8.73 8.98
C ALA A 104 8.17 -7.70 9.92
N ALA A 105 6.86 -7.51 9.79
CA ALA A 105 6.06 -6.64 10.64
C ALA A 105 4.75 -7.31 11.05
N LEU A 106 4.28 -7.02 12.26
CA LEU A 106 2.98 -7.44 12.75
C LEU A 106 2.03 -6.25 12.80
N PHE A 107 0.76 -6.49 12.46
CA PHE A 107 -0.29 -5.50 12.51
C PHE A 107 -1.52 -6.08 13.22
N PRO A 108 -2.30 -5.25 13.95
CA PRO A 108 -3.63 -5.64 14.39
C PRO A 108 -4.52 -5.98 13.19
N LEU A 109 -5.38 -6.98 13.34
CA LEU A 109 -6.39 -7.27 12.32
C LEU A 109 -7.47 -6.16 12.32
N ILE A 110 -7.63 -5.47 11.20
CA ILE A 110 -8.76 -4.58 10.98
C ILE A 110 -9.93 -5.41 10.43
N PRO A 111 -11.12 -5.39 11.06
CA PRO A 111 -12.26 -6.16 10.58
C PRO A 111 -12.88 -5.53 9.33
N GLY A 112 -13.51 -6.35 8.50
CA GLY A 112 -14.30 -5.90 7.36
C GLY A 112 -14.10 -6.80 6.14
N GLN A 113 -14.72 -6.41 5.03
CA GLN A 113 -14.64 -7.12 3.76
C GLN A 113 -14.37 -6.12 2.63
N LEU A 114 -13.83 -6.62 1.52
CA LEU A 114 -13.59 -5.81 0.33
C LEU A 114 -14.94 -5.37 -0.28
N PRO A 115 -15.21 -4.06 -0.39
CA PRO A 115 -16.49 -3.56 -0.88
C PRO A 115 -16.65 -3.69 -2.40
N LYS A 116 -15.52 -3.83 -3.14
CA LYS A 116 -15.48 -3.76 -4.61
C LYS A 116 -16.17 -2.48 -5.09
N LEU A 117 -17.13 -2.60 -6.01
CA LEU A 117 -17.88 -1.46 -6.56
C LEU A 117 -18.90 -0.84 -5.58
N LYS A 118 -19.19 -1.48 -4.45
CA LYS A 118 -20.19 -1.00 -3.49
C LYS A 118 -19.63 0.13 -2.62
N HIS A 119 -20.54 0.91 -2.06
CA HIS A 119 -20.23 1.95 -1.05
C HIS A 119 -19.23 3.03 -1.50
N ALA A 120 -19.09 3.28 -2.81
CA ALA A 120 -18.15 4.27 -3.36
C ALA A 120 -18.24 5.66 -2.70
N LYS A 121 -19.45 6.09 -2.30
CA LYS A 121 -19.65 7.35 -1.55
C LYS A 121 -19.00 7.33 -0.16
N SER A 122 -19.17 6.25 0.59
CA SER A 122 -18.54 6.07 1.92
C SER A 122 -17.02 6.00 1.79
N ILE A 123 -16.54 5.31 0.76
CA ILE A 123 -15.11 5.22 0.45
C ILE A 123 -14.55 6.59 0.12
N GLY A 124 -15.18 7.35 -0.78
CA GLY A 124 -14.74 8.71 -1.11
C GLY A 124 -14.72 9.66 0.10
N HIS A 125 -15.66 9.52 1.04
CA HIS A 125 -15.64 10.27 2.29
C HIS A 125 -14.43 9.89 3.17
N ALA A 126 -14.17 8.59 3.34
CA ALA A 126 -13.01 8.10 4.08
C ALA A 126 -11.68 8.51 3.42
N SER A 127 -11.57 8.40 2.10
CA SER A 127 -10.41 8.87 1.33
C SER A 127 -10.18 10.38 1.51
N GLY A 128 -11.25 11.18 1.55
CA GLY A 128 -11.16 12.61 1.84
C GLY A 128 -10.63 12.90 3.25
N GLN A 129 -11.08 12.14 4.25
CA GLN A 129 -10.54 12.25 5.61
C GLN A 129 -9.06 11.86 5.68
N LEU A 130 -8.67 10.76 5.03
CA LEU A 130 -7.26 10.34 4.98
C LEU A 130 -6.39 11.39 4.26
N SER A 131 -6.85 11.92 3.13
CA SER A 131 -6.15 12.97 2.39
C SER A 131 -5.91 14.23 3.25
N LEU A 132 -6.89 14.61 4.09
CA LEU A 132 -6.72 15.70 5.05
C LEU A 132 -5.74 15.36 6.19
N ALA A 133 -5.71 14.12 6.65
CA ALA A 133 -4.76 13.69 7.67
C ALA A 133 -3.32 13.66 7.12
N LEU A 134 -3.13 13.15 5.91
CA LEU A 134 -1.84 13.08 5.22
C LEU A 134 -1.24 14.48 4.96
N SER A 135 -2.08 15.49 4.68
CA SER A 135 -1.59 16.85 4.45
C SER A 135 -1.00 17.53 5.69
N ALA A 136 -1.30 17.01 6.89
CA ALA A 136 -0.78 17.52 8.15
C ALA A 136 0.55 16.86 8.57
N ILE A 137 0.96 15.77 7.93
CA ILE A 137 2.19 15.06 8.27
C ILE A 137 3.40 15.87 7.81
N GLN A 138 4.36 16.06 8.71
CA GLN A 138 5.67 16.60 8.39
C GLN A 138 6.68 15.47 8.31
N VAL A 139 7.14 15.15 7.10
CA VAL A 139 8.20 14.15 6.90
C VAL A 139 9.52 14.77 7.35
N PRO A 140 10.29 14.14 8.25
CA PRO A 140 11.62 14.62 8.63
C PRO A 140 12.54 14.72 7.42
N GLU A 141 13.37 15.76 7.34
CA GLU A 141 14.34 15.93 6.23
C GLU A 141 15.31 14.75 6.10
N SER A 142 15.56 14.03 7.19
CA SER A 142 16.41 12.83 7.21
C SER A 142 15.76 11.59 6.60
N MET A 143 14.46 11.63 6.29
CA MET A 143 13.71 10.48 5.78
C MET A 143 13.50 10.61 4.27
N HIS A 144 13.93 9.58 3.53
CA HIS A 144 13.72 9.49 2.09
C HIS A 144 12.28 9.02 1.77
N ILE A 145 11.62 9.71 0.84
CA ILE A 145 10.33 9.27 0.29
C ILE A 145 10.62 8.32 -0.88
N PRO A 146 10.36 7.00 -0.74
CA PRO A 146 10.79 6.00 -1.71
C PRO A 146 10.00 6.04 -3.02
N THR A 147 8.75 6.47 -2.96
CA THR A 147 7.85 6.47 -4.12
C THR A 147 7.97 7.81 -4.84
N PRO A 148 8.40 7.81 -6.11
CA PRO A 148 8.42 9.02 -6.92
C PRO A 148 6.98 9.49 -7.19
N PRO A 149 6.77 10.78 -7.48
CA PRO A 149 5.45 11.24 -7.91
C PRO A 149 5.02 10.55 -9.21
N TYR A 150 3.73 10.26 -9.34
CA TYR A 150 3.13 9.52 -10.45
C TYR A 150 3.21 10.27 -11.78
N HIS A 151 3.33 11.60 -11.73
CA HIS A 151 3.60 12.38 -12.94
C HIS A 151 5.02 12.13 -13.51
N ASN A 152 5.92 11.51 -12.75
CA ASN A 152 7.20 11.02 -13.25
C ASN A 152 7.07 9.59 -13.82
N LEU A 153 6.49 9.48 -15.02
CA LEU A 153 6.12 8.22 -15.67
C LEU A 153 7.23 7.17 -15.73
N TYR A 154 8.47 7.62 -15.87
CA TYR A 154 9.65 6.78 -16.09
C TYR A 154 10.32 6.29 -14.79
N ALA A 155 9.93 6.87 -13.65
CA ALA A 155 10.47 6.45 -12.36
C ALA A 155 9.80 5.17 -11.80
N ALA A 156 8.74 4.67 -12.45
CA ALA A 156 8.02 3.47 -12.03
C ALA A 156 8.86 2.19 -12.14
N HIS A 157 9.85 2.13 -13.04
CA HIS A 157 10.67 0.93 -13.22
C HIS A 157 12.12 1.26 -13.60
N PRO A 158 13.15 0.62 -13.00
CA PRO A 158 14.56 0.91 -13.26
C PRO A 158 14.99 0.79 -14.73
N SER A 159 14.32 -0.08 -15.49
CA SER A 159 14.57 -0.27 -16.93
C SER A 159 13.94 0.80 -17.82
N ALA A 160 13.01 1.60 -17.32
CA ALA A 160 12.27 2.59 -18.09
C ALA A 160 12.80 4.01 -17.83
N LYS A 161 14.13 4.19 -17.87
CA LYS A 161 14.81 5.42 -17.41
C LYS A 161 14.31 6.72 -18.03
N ASP A 162 13.90 6.66 -19.30
CA ASP A 162 13.36 7.78 -20.07
C ASP A 162 12.50 7.27 -21.24
N SER A 163 11.83 8.20 -21.92
CA SER A 163 10.98 7.92 -23.09
C SER A 163 11.72 7.17 -24.19
N ARG A 164 12.99 7.53 -24.46
CA ARG A 164 13.80 6.85 -25.48
C ARG A 164 14.05 5.38 -25.13
N THR A 165 14.43 5.11 -23.89
CA THR A 165 14.73 3.76 -23.38
C THR A 165 13.47 2.92 -23.33
N PHE A 166 12.35 3.51 -22.90
CA PHE A 166 11.04 2.86 -22.92
C PHE A 166 10.63 2.47 -24.34
N LEU A 167 10.67 3.41 -25.29
CA LEU A 167 10.31 3.17 -26.69
C LEU A 167 11.21 2.09 -27.33
N ALA A 168 12.52 2.14 -27.08
CA ALA A 168 13.46 1.13 -27.56
C ALA A 168 13.17 -0.26 -26.97
N PHE A 169 12.78 -0.34 -25.69
CA PHE A 169 12.37 -1.59 -25.07
C PHE A 169 11.09 -2.15 -25.71
N THR A 170 10.09 -1.30 -25.91
CA THR A 170 8.82 -1.72 -26.52
C THR A 170 8.95 -2.13 -27.98
N ALA A 171 9.98 -1.67 -28.70
CA ALA A 171 10.21 -2.03 -30.11
C ALA A 171 10.78 -3.44 -30.33
N LYS A 172 11.10 -4.19 -29.26
CA LYS A 172 11.61 -5.58 -29.37
C LYS A 172 10.59 -6.52 -30.01
N LEU A 173 11.09 -7.54 -30.71
CA LEU A 173 10.29 -8.55 -31.42
C LEU A 173 9.38 -9.37 -30.48
N ASP A 174 9.77 -9.51 -29.21
CA ASP A 174 8.99 -10.22 -28.19
C ASP A 174 7.57 -9.65 -28.02
N PHE A 175 7.36 -8.40 -28.40
CA PHE A 175 6.06 -7.71 -28.32
C PHE A 175 5.23 -7.79 -29.61
N GLU A 176 5.68 -8.49 -30.65
CA GLU A 176 4.96 -8.55 -31.92
C GLU A 176 3.52 -9.11 -31.82
N PRO A 177 3.25 -10.15 -30.99
CA PRO A 177 1.88 -10.62 -30.77
C PRO A 177 0.92 -9.59 -30.18
N VAL A 178 1.44 -8.50 -29.58
CA VAL A 178 0.66 -7.42 -28.95
C VAL A 178 1.02 -6.04 -29.49
N ARG A 179 1.59 -5.98 -30.71
CA ARG A 179 2.17 -4.77 -31.31
C ARG A 179 1.19 -3.60 -31.37
N GLU A 180 -0.04 -3.86 -31.78
CA GLU A 180 -1.09 -2.84 -31.89
C GLU A 180 -1.38 -2.18 -30.53
N THR A 181 -1.53 -2.99 -29.48
CA THR A 181 -1.73 -2.53 -28.10
C THR A 181 -0.54 -1.71 -27.61
N ILE A 182 0.68 -2.17 -27.86
CA ILE A 182 1.90 -1.44 -27.49
C ILE A 182 1.97 -0.09 -28.20
N ASN A 183 1.68 -0.05 -29.50
CA ASN A 183 1.67 1.20 -30.27
C ASN A 183 0.62 2.18 -29.75
N PHE A 184 -0.58 1.68 -29.44
CA PHE A 184 -1.64 2.47 -28.81
C PHE A 184 -1.17 3.07 -27.48
N LEU A 185 -0.62 2.25 -26.58
CA LEU A 185 -0.13 2.70 -25.27
C LEU A 185 1.01 3.72 -25.40
N CYS A 186 1.97 3.49 -26.31
CA CYS A 186 3.07 4.43 -26.56
C CYS A 186 2.54 5.79 -27.04
N ALA A 187 1.56 5.80 -27.96
CA ALA A 187 0.92 7.04 -28.41
C ALA A 187 0.21 7.77 -27.26
N ARG A 188 -0.46 7.04 -26.36
CA ARG A 188 -1.10 7.63 -25.17
C ARG A 188 -0.08 8.18 -24.16
N ILE A 189 1.04 7.50 -23.96
CA ILE A 189 2.14 7.98 -23.11
C ILE A 189 2.72 9.27 -23.68
N ALA A 190 3.03 9.33 -24.98
CA ALA A 190 3.54 10.54 -25.61
C ALA A 190 2.59 11.75 -25.46
N GLN A 191 1.27 11.53 -25.61
CA GLN A 191 0.28 12.58 -25.33
C GLN A 191 0.26 13.00 -23.87
N MET A 192 0.47 12.06 -22.94
CA MET A 192 0.55 12.34 -21.51
C MET A 192 1.79 13.14 -21.14
N GLU A 193 2.96 12.83 -21.74
CA GLU A 193 4.21 13.56 -21.52
C GLU A 193 4.04 15.06 -21.81
N GLU A 194 3.43 15.42 -22.94
CA GLU A 194 3.17 16.82 -23.30
C GLU A 194 2.20 17.49 -22.32
N ARG A 195 1.17 16.77 -21.86
CA ARG A 195 0.25 17.28 -20.83
C ARG A 195 0.95 17.49 -19.50
N ILE A 196 1.77 16.54 -19.06
CA ILE A 196 2.52 16.64 -17.80
C ILE A 196 3.47 17.84 -17.82
N LYS A 197 4.18 18.08 -18.94
CA LYS A 197 5.02 19.29 -19.11
C LYS A 197 4.22 20.58 -18.88
N HIS A 198 3.02 20.67 -19.46
CA HIS A 198 2.15 21.81 -19.24
C HIS A 198 1.69 21.89 -17.77
N LEU A 199 1.23 20.80 -17.17
CA LEU A 199 0.75 20.77 -15.79
C LEU A 199 1.84 21.13 -14.78
N LEU A 200 3.08 20.72 -15.01
CA LEU A 200 4.24 21.09 -14.17
C LEU A 200 4.47 22.61 -14.14
N SER A 201 4.08 23.34 -15.19
CA SER A 201 4.18 24.81 -15.23
C SER A 201 3.10 25.52 -14.41
N LEU A 202 2.04 24.82 -13.98
CA LEU A 202 0.89 25.40 -13.28
C LEU A 202 1.01 25.42 -11.75
N ASN A 203 2.12 24.91 -11.19
CA ASN A 203 2.42 24.90 -9.75
C ASN A 203 1.24 24.40 -8.87
N PHE A 204 0.74 23.20 -9.16
CA PHE A 204 -0.37 22.62 -8.42
C PHE A 204 -0.03 22.35 -6.95
N PRO A 205 -1.02 22.41 -6.04
CA PRO A 205 -0.82 22.02 -4.64
C PRO A 205 -0.32 20.58 -4.51
N THR A 206 0.78 20.40 -3.81
CA THR A 206 1.36 19.09 -3.48
C THR A 206 1.17 18.75 -2.01
N GLN A 207 1.03 17.46 -1.71
CA GLN A 207 1.01 16.93 -0.35
C GLN A 207 1.40 15.45 -0.37
N LEU A 208 1.55 14.85 0.82
CA LEU A 208 1.54 13.41 0.93
C LEU A 208 0.19 12.85 0.44
N ILE A 209 0.28 11.83 -0.39
CA ILE A 209 -0.83 11.02 -0.90
C ILE A 209 -0.60 9.56 -0.48
N HIS A 210 -1.68 8.77 -0.42
CA HIS A 210 -1.60 7.34 -0.15
C HIS A 210 -0.97 6.58 -1.32
N GLY A 211 -1.23 7.04 -2.55
CA GLY A 211 -0.61 6.49 -3.77
C GLY A 211 -1.31 5.24 -4.33
N ASP A 212 -2.02 4.48 -3.50
CA ASP A 212 -2.72 3.26 -3.95
C ASP A 212 -4.12 3.05 -3.35
N LEU A 213 -4.85 4.13 -3.06
CA LEU A 213 -6.15 4.05 -2.36
C LEU A 213 -7.34 3.71 -3.26
N HIS A 214 -7.33 2.54 -3.89
CA HIS A 214 -8.49 2.01 -4.61
C HIS A 214 -9.30 1.02 -3.75
N TYR A 215 -10.51 0.62 -4.19
CA TYR A 215 -11.44 -0.18 -3.38
C TYR A 215 -10.90 -1.54 -2.86
N ASP A 216 -9.81 -2.07 -3.44
CA ASP A 216 -9.17 -3.31 -2.96
C ASP A 216 -8.30 -3.10 -1.72
N ASN A 217 -7.98 -1.84 -1.40
CA ASN A 217 -7.25 -1.43 -0.19
C ASN A 217 -8.21 -0.82 0.85
N VAL A 218 -9.49 -1.18 0.76
CA VAL A 218 -10.54 -0.69 1.66
C VAL A 218 -11.30 -1.87 2.27
N LEU A 219 -11.53 -1.80 3.58
CA LEU A 219 -12.38 -2.72 4.30
C LEU A 219 -13.66 -2.00 4.72
N CYS A 220 -14.81 -2.61 4.45
CA CYS A 220 -16.11 -2.12 4.85
C CYS A 220 -16.88 -3.16 5.68
N ASP A 221 -17.74 -2.66 6.56
CA ASP A 221 -18.87 -3.45 7.05
C ASP A 221 -19.94 -3.47 5.95
N MET A 222 -20.17 -4.64 5.36
CA MET A 222 -21.09 -4.80 4.22
C MET A 222 -22.57 -4.64 4.59
N SER A 223 -22.91 -4.73 5.88
CA SER A 223 -24.29 -4.53 6.34
C SER A 223 -24.64 -3.05 6.48
N THR A 224 -23.68 -2.23 6.88
CA THR A 224 -23.88 -0.79 7.12
C THR A 224 -23.29 0.10 6.02
N GLY A 225 -22.37 -0.42 5.21
CA GLY A 225 -21.59 0.34 4.25
C GLY A 225 -20.56 1.28 4.88
N LYS A 226 -20.29 1.12 6.19
CA LYS A 226 -19.30 1.90 6.92
C LYS A 226 -17.90 1.41 6.56
N VAL A 227 -17.00 2.34 6.23
CA VAL A 227 -15.57 2.04 6.07
C VAL A 227 -14.98 1.71 7.43
N GLN A 228 -14.38 0.52 7.52
CA GLN A 228 -13.74 -0.01 8.71
C GLN A 228 -12.23 0.19 8.69
N GLY A 229 -11.62 0.13 7.50
CA GLY A 229 -10.18 0.33 7.36
C GLY A 229 -9.75 0.78 5.98
N LEU A 230 -8.68 1.58 5.95
CA LEU A 230 -7.91 1.88 4.75
C LEU A 230 -6.52 1.25 4.91
N LEU A 231 -6.11 0.46 3.92
CA LEU A 231 -4.95 -0.43 4.00
C LEU A 231 -3.85 0.01 3.05
N ASP A 232 -2.65 -0.51 3.32
CA ASP A 232 -1.50 -0.55 2.42
C ASP A 232 -0.85 0.78 2.05
N PHE A 233 0.00 1.29 2.95
CA PHE A 233 0.67 2.58 2.83
C PHE A 233 2.01 2.51 2.07
N GLU A 234 2.33 1.38 1.43
CA GLU A 234 3.66 1.14 0.83
C GLU A 234 4.00 2.10 -0.33
N PHE A 235 2.97 2.66 -0.98
CA PHE A 235 3.08 3.58 -2.12
C PHE A 235 2.87 5.05 -1.77
N CYS A 236 2.90 5.41 -0.48
CA CYS A 236 2.80 6.82 -0.10
C CYS A 236 3.87 7.66 -0.80
N ALA A 237 3.49 8.83 -1.30
CA ALA A 237 4.34 9.69 -2.11
C ALA A 237 4.03 11.16 -1.85
N MET A 238 5.00 12.04 -2.15
CA MET A 238 4.74 13.48 -2.29
C MET A 238 4.34 13.77 -3.74
N ASP A 239 3.09 14.16 -3.98
CA ASP A 239 2.58 14.41 -5.32
C ASP A 239 1.49 15.48 -5.33
N TRP A 240 0.95 15.82 -6.50
CA TRP A 240 -0.22 16.67 -6.64
C TRP A 240 -1.39 16.08 -5.84
N ARG A 241 -2.03 16.92 -5.03
CA ARG A 241 -3.18 16.52 -4.21
C ARG A 241 -4.29 15.82 -5.02
N ALA A 242 -4.51 16.29 -6.26
CA ALA A 242 -5.53 15.73 -7.15
C ALA A 242 -5.23 14.28 -7.58
N MET A 243 -3.99 13.83 -7.49
CA MET A 243 -3.59 12.47 -7.86
C MET A 243 -4.27 11.42 -6.98
N GLU A 244 -4.43 11.69 -5.68
CA GLU A 244 -5.12 10.79 -4.74
C GLU A 244 -6.56 10.48 -5.20
N LEU A 245 -7.29 11.50 -5.69
CA LEU A 245 -8.63 11.31 -6.24
C LEU A 245 -8.61 10.48 -7.52
N ALA A 246 -7.65 10.73 -8.41
CA ALA A 246 -7.50 9.96 -9.65
C ALA A 246 -7.22 8.48 -9.35
N ILE A 247 -6.37 8.20 -8.36
CA ILE A 247 -6.08 6.85 -7.87
C ILE A 247 -7.33 6.20 -7.29
N CYS A 248 -8.08 6.91 -6.44
CA CYS A 248 -9.34 6.40 -5.86
C CYS A 248 -10.34 5.98 -6.93
N LEU A 249 -10.41 6.71 -8.05
CA LEU A 249 -11.32 6.44 -9.16
C LEU A 249 -10.81 5.40 -10.17
N SER A 250 -9.51 5.12 -10.17
CA SER A 250 -8.84 4.35 -11.23
C SER A 250 -9.48 2.98 -11.47
N LYS A 251 -9.73 2.20 -10.41
CA LYS A 251 -10.37 0.90 -10.55
C LYS A 251 -11.84 0.99 -10.93
N TYR A 252 -12.58 1.98 -10.44
CA TYR A 252 -13.97 2.19 -10.87
C TYR A 252 -14.08 2.48 -12.38
N ALA A 253 -13.10 3.21 -12.94
CA ALA A 253 -13.07 3.52 -14.37
C ALA A 253 -12.66 2.32 -15.25
N GLY A 254 -11.95 1.33 -14.68
CA GLY A 254 -11.50 0.13 -15.39
C GLY A 254 -12.50 -1.03 -15.35
N GLU A 255 -13.53 -0.93 -14.53
CA GLU A 255 -14.56 -1.96 -14.41
C GLU A 255 -15.53 -1.88 -15.58
N MET A 256 -15.86 -3.05 -16.15
CA MET A 256 -16.91 -3.12 -17.15
C MET A 256 -18.20 -2.63 -16.49
N PRO A 257 -18.98 -1.72 -17.13
CA PRO A 257 -20.28 -1.35 -16.61
C PRO A 257 -21.09 -2.63 -16.43
N ASP A 258 -21.59 -2.86 -15.21
CA ASP A 258 -22.49 -3.97 -14.92
C ASP A 258 -23.64 -3.89 -15.95
N PRO A 259 -23.89 -4.95 -16.75
CA PRO A 259 -25.05 -4.96 -17.61
C PRO A 259 -26.27 -4.97 -16.69
N PHE A 260 -26.87 -3.79 -16.50
CA PHE A 260 -28.09 -3.56 -15.73
C PHE A 260 -29.17 -4.63 -15.99
#